data_AF-A0A5E6N610-F1
#
_entry.id   AF-A0A5E6N610-F1
#
_cell.length_a   1.000
_cell.length_b   1.000
_cell.length_c   1.000
_cell.angle_alpha   90.00
_cell.angle_beta   90.00
_cell.angle_gamma   90.00
#
_symmetry.space_group_name_H-M   'P 1'
#
loop_
_entity.id
_entity.type
_entity.pdbx_description
1 polymer ?
#
loop_
_entity_poly.entity_id
_entity_poly.type
_entity_poly.pdbx_seq_one_letter_code
_entity_poly.pdbx_strand_id
1 'polypeptide(L)' 'MIDINGDGLPDRVFDRNPKTDQTGLFVYLNTGDGFDNGKQWQSNLGGSNDWKNAQRTKTANALC' A
#
# COMPACT_ATOMS: atom_id res chain seq x y z
N MET A 1 7.14 -6.93 -14.63
CA MET A 1 7.26 -5.49 -14.29
C MET A 1 5.86 -4.98 -14.03
N ILE A 2 5.69 -4.16 -12.99
CA ILE A 2 4.39 -3.63 -12.59
C ILE A 2 4.40 -2.15 -12.96
N ASP A 3 3.39 -1.74 -13.72
CA ASP A 3 3.05 -0.35 -13.97
C ASP A 3 1.82 -0.05 -13.09
N ILE A 4 1.96 0.88 -12.16
CA ILE A 4 0.95 1.20 -11.15
C ILE A 4 0.13 2.44 -11.53
N ASN A 5 0.69 3.34 -12.34
CA ASN A 5 0.06 4.61 -12.73
C ASN A 5 -0.46 4.63 -14.18
N GLY A 6 -0.16 3.60 -14.97
CA GLY A 6 -0.61 3.42 -16.35
C GLY A 6 0.22 4.18 -17.40
N ASP A 7 1.46 4.58 -17.08
CA ASP A 7 2.30 5.36 -17.99
C ASP A 7 3.15 4.50 -18.96
N GLY A 8 3.06 3.18 -18.85
CA GLY A 8 3.83 2.24 -19.67
C GLY A 8 5.28 2.06 -19.22
N LEU A 9 5.69 2.66 -18.09
CA LEU A 9 7.00 2.50 -17.49
C LEU A 9 6.94 1.57 -16.26
N PRO A 10 7.98 0.75 -16.03
CA PRO A 10 8.05 -0.08 -14.84
C PRO A 10 8.30 0.73 -13.58
N ASP A 11 7.40 0.63 -12.60
CA ASP A 11 7.54 1.24 -11.27
C ASP A 11 8.26 0.32 -10.28
N ARG A 12 8.78 0.91 -9.20
CA ARG A 12 9.39 0.17 -8.08
C ARG A 12 8.54 0.29 -6.83
N VAL A 13 8.34 -0.83 -6.15
CA VAL A 13 7.60 -0.90 -4.89
C VAL A 13 8.47 -1.57 -3.83
N PHE A 14 8.51 -0.96 -2.65
CA PHE A 14 9.24 -1.46 -1.48
C PHE A 14 8.30 -1.59 -0.28
N ASP A 15 8.55 -2.58 0.56
CA ASP A 15 7.88 -2.81 1.86
C ASP A 15 8.53 -2.03 3.01
N ARG A 16 9.61 -1.29 2.71
CA ARG A 16 10.33 -0.42 3.62
C ARG A 16 10.96 0.75 2.88
N ASN A 17 11.14 1.86 3.58
CA ASN A 17 11.84 3.02 3.04
C ASN A 17 13.34 2.73 2.97
N PRO A 18 13.98 2.74 1.80
CA PRO A 18 15.42 2.49 1.67
C PRO A 18 16.31 3.54 2.33
N LYS A 19 15.79 4.73 2.65
CA LYS A 19 16.55 5.81 3.32
C LYS A 19 16.39 5.79 4.84
N THR A 20 15.20 5.45 5.34
CA THR A 20 14.86 5.55 6.77
C THR A 20 14.59 4.21 7.44
N ASP A 21 14.62 3.11 6.69
CA ASP A 21 14.23 1.75 7.10
C ASP A 21 12.82 1.64 7.71
N GLN A 22 12.00 2.66 7.51
CA GLN A 22 10.63 2.69 7.99
C GLN A 22 9.81 1.63 7.26
N THR A 23 9.12 0.76 8.01
CA THR A 23 8.20 -0.22 7.43
C THR A 23 6.98 0.49 6.83
N GLY A 24 6.57 0.05 5.64
CA GLY A 24 5.45 0.63 4.92
C GLY A 24 5.53 0.34 3.42
N LEU A 25 4.41 0.45 2.71
CA LEU A 25 4.39 0.35 1.26
C LEU A 25 4.87 1.67 0.66
N PHE A 26 6.07 1.67 0.07
CA PHE A 26 6.65 2.80 -0.64
C PHE A 26 6.65 2.54 -2.15
N VAL A 27 6.07 3.47 -2.91
CA VAL A 27 5.99 3.40 -4.37
C VAL A 27 6.86 4.47 -4.98
N TYR A 28 7.80 4.06 -5.83
CA TYR A 28 8.71 4.90 -6.58
C TYR A 28 8.30 4.86 -8.05
N LEU A 29 7.65 5.94 -8.49
CA LEU A 29 7.20 6.07 -9.87
C LEU A 29 8.39 6.31 -10.79
N ASN A 30 8.41 5.60 -11.90
CA ASN A 30 9.41 5.79 -12.94
C ASN A 30 8.95 6.91 -13.89
N THR A 31 9.73 7.98 -14.02
CA THR A 31 9.37 9.13 -14.88
C THR A 31 10.08 9.10 -16.24
N GLY A 32 10.80 8.03 -16.56
CA GLY A 32 11.62 7.91 -17.78
C GLY A 32 13.03 8.48 -17.63
N ASP A 33 13.21 9.50 -16.80
CA ASP A 33 14.51 10.11 -16.47
C ASP A 33 15.08 9.62 -15.12
N GLY A 34 14.33 8.81 -14.39
CA GLY A 34 14.68 8.33 -13.06
C GLY A 34 13.47 7.88 -12.24
N PHE A 35 13.64 7.81 -10.93
CA PHE A 35 12.57 7.47 -9.99
C PHE A 35 12.23 8.69 -9.12
N ASP A 36 10.93 8.94 -8.90
CA ASP A 36 10.47 9.96 -7.96
C ASP A 36 10.89 9.63 -6.51
N ASN A 37 10.83 10.62 -5.62
CA ASN A 37 11.02 10.44 -4.18
C ASN A 37 9.85 9.60 -3.63
N GLY A 38 10.03 8.28 -3.63
CA GLY A 38 8.98 7.30 -3.39
C GLY A 38 8.00 7.67 -2.28
N LYS A 39 6.72 7.54 -2.58
CA LYS A 39 5.61 7.94 -1.70
C LYS A 39 5.17 6.76 -0.85
N GLN A 40 4.96 7.02 0.44
CA GLN A 40 4.36 6.04 1.33
C GLN A 40 2.86 5.97 1.07
N TRP A 41 2.38 4.84 0.56
CA TRP A 41 0.96 4.59 0.34
C TRP A 41 0.30 3.95 1.55
N GLN A 42 1.05 3.15 2.30
CA GLN A 42 0.53 2.47 3.48
C GLN A 42 1.61 2.39 4.55
N SER A 43 1.33 2.91 5.74
CA SER A 43 2.25 2.84 6.88
C SER A 43 2.11 1.54 7.68
N ASN A 44 0.93 0.93 7.65
CA ASN A 44 0.64 -0.30 8.37
C ASN A 44 0.44 -1.45 7.37
N LEU A 45 1.46 -2.28 7.18
CA LEU A 45 1.40 -3.46 6.29
C LEU A 45 0.63 -4.66 6.90
N GLY A 46 -0.19 -4.43 7.94
CA GLY A 46 -1.09 -5.44 8.49
C GLY A 46 -0.47 -6.34 9.57
N GLY A 47 0.13 -5.76 10.61
CA GLY A 47 0.44 -6.47 11.87
C GLY A 47 -0.75 -6.56 12.83
N SER A 48 -1.75 -5.69 12.65
CA SER A 48 -2.99 -5.73 13.42
C SER A 48 -3.92 -6.76 12.79
N ASN A 49 -4.30 -7.78 13.55
CA ASN A 49 -5.26 -8.81 13.17
C ASN A 49 -6.70 -8.26 12.96
N ASP A 50 -6.87 -6.97 12.68
CA ASP A 50 -8.15 -6.28 12.62
C ASP A 50 -9.05 -6.88 11.52
N TRP A 51 -8.45 -7.42 10.47
CA TRP A 51 -9.14 -8.19 9.43
C TRP A 51 -9.82 -9.47 9.95
N LYS A 52 -9.34 -10.04 11.06
CA LYS A 52 -9.97 -11.19 11.73
C LYS A 52 -11.21 -10.77 12.52
N ASN A 53 -11.28 -9.53 13.00
CA ASN A 53 -12.44 -8.98 13.70
C ASN A 53 -13.44 -8.28 12.76
N ALA A 54 -13.03 -7.86 11.56
CA ALA A 54 -13.92 -7.26 10.57
C ALA A 54 -15.01 -8.23 10.04
N GLN A 55 -14.94 -9.52 10.37
CA GLN A 55 -15.89 -10.54 9.93
C GLN A 55 -17.11 -10.76 10.86
N ARG A 56 -17.28 -10.01 11.97
CA ARG A 56 -18.36 -10.32 12.93
C ARG A 56 -19.17 -9.16 13.51
N THR A 57 -19.41 -8.10 12.73
CA THR A 57 -20.50 -7.18 13.03
C THR A 57 -21.33 -6.86 11.79
N LYS A 58 -21.92 -7.91 11.18
CA LYS A 58 -23.24 -7.73 10.55
C LYS A 58 -24.21 -7.49 11.70
N THR A 59 -24.39 -6.24 12.11
CA THR A 59 -25.56 -5.87 12.91
C THR A 59 -26.76 -6.16 12.02
N ALA A 60 -27.39 -7.31 12.24
CA ALA A 60 -28.65 -7.66 11.60
C ALA A 60 -29.67 -6.63 12.09
N ASN A 61 -30.03 -5.69 11.22
CA ASN A 61 -31.20 -4.85 11.45
C ASN A 61 -32.42 -5.71 11.14
N ALA A 62 -32.75 -6.61 12.09
CA ALA A 62 -34.02 -7.32 12.08
C ALA A 62 -35.08 -6.32 12.57
N LEU A 63 -35.70 -5.63 11.62
CA LEU A 63 -36.95 -4.92 11.86
C LEU A 63 -38.04 -5.98 12.05
N CYS A 64 -38.56 -6.07 13.27
CA CYS A 64 -39.84 -6.68 13.59
C CYS A 64 -40.99 -5.74 13.23
#